data_AF-A0A7W1EL73-F1
#
_entry.id   AF-A0A7W1EL73-F1
#
_cell.length_a   1.000
_cell.length_b   1.000
_cell.length_c   1.000
_cell.angle_alpha   90.00
_cell.angle_beta   90.00
_cell.angle_gamma   90.00
#
_symmetry.space_group_name_H-M   'P 1'
#
loop_
_entity.id
_entity.type
_entity.pdbx_description
1 polymer ?
#
loop_
_entity_poly.entity_id
_entity_poly.type
_entity_poly.pdbx_seq_one_letter_code
_entity_poly.pdbx_strand_id
1 'polypeptide(L)'
;MALFGRYLAASALLLAAPALDAQTPAPATTAAKTPTCDVSDKAKGATARATLSVDLARQAGPGPVAMNNLKTAVKLLETSEKGEDAVARAYVLGSALSLWMNQPGVGFTPTRGTVGFTGSPDSPLDLVGNIDSLFRIVETAKPLCGEYTAYWRAGQKAYLDVVNGAINAMNDDKLDSAESYARIANRLYSRSPYGSMVLGNVASKRKDSAKAIEYWTVAAASAERDSSYRDVRRQMLANIGAAYLAQASTGAGAAKITAARQAAQAYEQLLAVPGTTGSYMYAGRQQLQNALLVAGDTAAFVRSYQVLLEHADKYEYQDLLNSAVGAFRLNRLADAARLFESTLAVNPYSRDALFNLAVTYLSLEQNDKVAPLVTRLVALDPGNPENFRLAARAYLALGKAKKGSAASSLNDSTLAWFVRGNKLPVEVSFTEFTPGEKTAVIGGTVKDRRLESAENEPLASPTAKGKAVKASARSYPPMPVILTFEALDKAGTVLGSATVTTEALTPGKSARFTVTVPSVMATGYRYRLGS
;
A
#
# COMPACT_ATOMS: atom_id res chain seq x y z
N MET A 1 10.26 16.47 25.66
CA MET A 1 10.36 16.28 24.18
C MET A 1 10.85 14.89 23.77
N ALA A 2 10.81 13.87 24.63
CA ALA A 2 11.15 12.49 24.25
C ALA A 2 10.04 11.57 24.77
N LEU A 3 9.10 11.15 23.91
CA LEU A 3 8.10 10.10 24.21
C LEU A 3 7.26 9.69 22.98
N PHE A 4 7.29 10.45 21.87
CA PHE A 4 6.50 10.17 20.67
C PHE A 4 6.95 8.94 19.83
N GLY A 5 7.93 8.17 20.29
CA GLY A 5 8.57 7.10 19.51
C GLY A 5 8.15 5.66 19.84
N ARG A 6 7.26 5.42 20.81
CA ARG A 6 7.02 4.05 21.33
C ARG A 6 5.80 3.30 20.78
N TYR A 7 4.92 3.94 20.02
CA TYR A 7 3.64 3.30 19.62
C TYR A 7 3.33 3.31 18.13
N LEU A 8 4.31 3.60 17.27
CA LEU A 8 4.18 3.35 15.84
C LEU A 8 5.17 2.25 15.48
N ALA A 9 4.75 1.00 15.65
CA ALA A 9 5.32 -0.06 14.83
C ALA A 9 5.11 0.39 13.38
N ALA A 10 6.20 0.69 12.69
CA ALA A 10 6.21 0.80 11.24
C ALA A 10 5.91 -0.60 10.68
N SER A 11 4.64 -1.00 10.75
CA SER A 11 4.13 -2.09 9.95
C SER A 11 4.18 -1.57 8.53
N ALA A 12 5.31 -1.79 7.87
CA ALA A 12 5.33 -1.85 6.42
C ALA A 12 4.30 -2.92 6.05
N LEU A 13 3.06 -2.51 5.80
CA LEU A 13 2.14 -3.32 5.04
C LEU A 13 2.81 -3.47 3.66
N LEU A 14 3.60 -4.52 3.54
CA LEU A 14 3.73 -5.24 2.28
C LEU A 14 2.29 -5.55 1.90
N LEU A 15 1.73 -4.75 1.00
CA LEU A 15 0.48 -5.07 0.34
C LEU A 15 0.71 -6.48 -0.24
N ALA A 16 0.03 -7.48 0.32
CA ALA A 16 0.03 -8.81 -0.23
C ALA A 16 -0.42 -8.64 -1.69
N ALA A 17 0.49 -8.92 -2.62
CA ALA A 17 0.16 -8.88 -4.02
C ALA A 17 -0.96 -9.91 -4.24
N PRO A 18 -2.13 -9.52 -4.78
CA PRO A 18 -3.05 -10.53 -5.28
C PRO A 18 -2.32 -11.38 -6.31
N ALA A 19 -2.72 -12.65 -6.45
CA ALA A 19 -2.24 -13.51 -7.52
C ALA A 19 -2.39 -12.76 -8.86
N LEU A 20 -1.25 -12.52 -9.53
CA LEU A 20 -1.23 -11.80 -10.79
C LEU A 20 -1.72 -12.74 -11.90
N ASP A 21 -2.94 -12.51 -12.36
CA ASP A 21 -3.39 -13.01 -13.65
C ASP A 21 -3.39 -11.86 -14.66
N ALA A 22 -2.82 -12.09 -15.84
CA ALA A 22 -3.00 -11.19 -16.97
C ALA A 22 -4.47 -11.23 -17.37
N GLN A 23 -5.22 -10.17 -17.06
CA GLN A 23 -6.58 -10.04 -17.59
C GLN A 23 -6.51 -9.86 -19.10
N THR A 24 -7.38 -10.57 -19.82
CA THR A 24 -7.65 -10.29 -21.23
C THR A 24 -8.18 -8.85 -21.33
N PRO A 25 -7.69 -8.02 -22.27
CA PRO A 25 -8.29 -6.71 -22.49
C PRO A 25 -9.78 -6.90 -22.77
N ALA A 26 -10.62 -6.19 -22.03
CA ALA A 26 -12.06 -6.22 -22.22
C ALA A 26 -12.39 -5.83 -23.68
N PRO A 27 -13.35 -6.49 -24.34
CA PRO A 27 -13.77 -6.09 -25.68
C PRO A 27 -14.29 -4.66 -25.63
N ALA A 28 -13.77 -3.81 -26.51
CA ALA A 28 -14.16 -2.40 -26.61
C ALA A 28 -15.68 -2.27 -26.77
N THR A 29 -16.34 -1.63 -25.82
CA THR A 29 -17.73 -1.18 -25.95
C THR A 29 -17.77 0.26 -26.47
N THR A 30 -18.74 0.50 -27.35
CA THR A 30 -19.04 1.73 -28.11
C THR A 30 -18.22 1.98 -29.38
N ALA A 31 -18.86 1.65 -30.50
CA ALA A 31 -18.39 1.91 -31.86
C ALA A 31 -18.51 3.39 -32.21
N ALA A 32 -17.43 4.15 -32.01
CA ALA A 32 -17.09 5.24 -32.91
C ALA A 32 -16.30 4.64 -34.08
N LYS A 33 -16.55 5.04 -35.34
CA LYS A 33 -15.79 4.57 -36.50
C LYS A 33 -14.30 4.88 -36.30
N THR A 34 -13.54 3.89 -35.84
CA THR A 34 -12.09 3.96 -35.73
C THR A 34 -11.51 4.31 -37.11
N PRO A 35 -10.58 5.26 -37.23
CA PRO A 35 -9.89 5.52 -38.49
C PRO A 35 -9.29 4.23 -39.00
N THR A 36 -9.72 3.77 -40.18
CA THR A 36 -9.26 2.52 -40.77
C THR A 36 -7.82 2.66 -41.22
N CYS A 37 -6.94 1.77 -40.75
CA CYS A 37 -5.60 1.62 -41.32
C CYS A 37 -5.74 1.16 -42.79
N ASP A 38 -5.49 2.06 -43.74
CA ASP A 38 -5.68 1.85 -45.19
C ASP A 38 -4.56 1.01 -45.84
N VAL A 39 -3.69 0.40 -45.02
CA VAL A 39 -2.50 -0.31 -45.47
C VAL A 39 -2.87 -1.61 -46.20
N SER A 40 -3.96 -2.28 -45.81
CA SER A 40 -4.48 -3.46 -46.51
C SER A 40 -5.02 -3.13 -47.90
N ASP A 41 -5.59 -1.94 -48.09
CA ASP A 41 -6.25 -1.55 -49.34
C ASP A 41 -5.25 -1.25 -50.47
N LYS A 42 -3.98 -1.07 -50.10
CA LYS A 42 -2.85 -0.85 -51.02
C LYS A 42 -2.16 -2.16 -51.41
N ALA A 43 -2.55 -3.30 -50.84
CA ALA A 43 -2.00 -4.60 -51.19
C ALA A 43 -2.33 -4.95 -52.66
N LYS A 44 -1.30 -5.17 -53.47
CA LYS A 44 -1.41 -5.60 -54.88
C LYS A 44 -0.44 -6.75 -55.15
N GLY A 45 -0.62 -7.46 -56.25
CA GLY A 45 0.34 -8.47 -56.73
C GLY A 45 0.67 -9.55 -55.69
N ALA A 46 1.96 -9.74 -55.40
CA ALA A 46 2.43 -10.64 -54.34
C ALA A 46 1.83 -10.32 -52.95
N THR A 47 1.82 -9.05 -52.51
CA THR A 47 1.24 -8.64 -51.21
C THR A 47 -0.23 -9.01 -51.06
N ALA A 48 -1.06 -8.87 -52.09
CA ALA A 48 -2.48 -9.26 -52.03
C ALA A 48 -2.66 -10.77 -51.89
N ARG A 49 -1.88 -11.57 -52.64
CA ARG A 49 -1.90 -13.04 -52.52
C ARG A 49 -1.40 -13.51 -51.16
N ALA A 50 -0.35 -12.87 -50.63
CA ALA A 50 0.16 -13.16 -49.30
C ALA A 50 -0.86 -12.81 -48.21
N THR A 51 -1.63 -11.74 -48.38
CA THR A 51 -2.73 -11.37 -47.45
C THR A 51 -3.75 -12.49 -47.34
N LEU A 52 -4.19 -13.05 -48.49
CA LEU A 52 -5.10 -14.20 -48.51
C LEU A 52 -4.49 -15.42 -47.80
N SER A 53 -3.20 -15.70 -48.01
CA SER A 53 -2.52 -16.79 -47.31
C SER A 53 -2.47 -16.56 -45.79
N VAL A 54 -2.22 -15.34 -45.32
CA VAL A 54 -2.26 -14.99 -43.89
C VAL A 54 -3.66 -15.19 -43.31
N ASP A 55 -4.71 -14.81 -44.03
CA ASP A 55 -6.10 -15.00 -43.60
C ASP A 55 -6.49 -16.48 -43.53
N LEU A 56 -6.10 -17.28 -44.52
CA LEU A 56 -6.32 -18.73 -44.51
C LEU A 56 -5.57 -19.40 -43.36
N ALA A 57 -4.33 -18.99 -43.09
CA ALA A 57 -3.56 -19.49 -41.96
C ALA A 57 -4.24 -19.16 -40.62
N ARG A 58 -4.75 -17.94 -40.48
CA ARG A 58 -5.47 -17.51 -39.28
C ARG A 58 -6.76 -18.31 -39.07
N GLN A 59 -7.54 -18.54 -40.12
CA GLN A 59 -8.77 -19.34 -40.05
C GLN A 59 -8.50 -20.81 -39.70
N ALA A 60 -7.40 -21.38 -40.20
CA ALA A 60 -7.02 -22.76 -39.94
C ALA A 60 -6.56 -23.02 -38.48
N GLY A 61 -6.12 -21.98 -37.76
CA GLY A 61 -5.52 -22.13 -36.44
C GLY A 61 -4.14 -22.80 -36.46
N PRO A 62 -3.44 -22.93 -35.30
CA PRO A 62 -2.10 -23.51 -35.25
C PRO A 62 -2.04 -24.94 -35.78
N GLY A 63 -1.09 -25.22 -36.68
CA GLY A 63 -0.90 -26.56 -37.25
C GLY A 63 -0.38 -26.55 -38.69
N PRO A 64 -0.22 -27.73 -39.32
CA PRO A 64 0.42 -27.87 -40.63
C PRO A 64 -0.22 -27.04 -41.75
N VAL A 65 -1.56 -26.91 -41.74
CA VAL A 65 -2.30 -26.12 -42.73
C VAL A 65 -1.95 -24.64 -42.63
N ALA A 66 -1.91 -24.09 -41.41
CA ALA A 66 -1.48 -22.71 -41.20
C ALA A 66 -0.01 -22.53 -41.57
N MET A 67 0.88 -23.43 -41.13
CA MET A 67 2.31 -23.36 -41.46
C MET A 67 2.55 -23.32 -42.98
N ASN A 68 1.83 -24.11 -43.78
CA ASN A 68 1.98 -24.12 -45.24
C ASN A 68 1.52 -22.79 -45.87
N ASN A 69 0.40 -22.24 -45.41
CA ASN A 69 -0.08 -20.94 -45.86
C ASN A 69 0.89 -19.81 -45.45
N LEU A 70 1.41 -19.84 -44.23
CA LEU A 70 2.39 -18.86 -43.75
C LEU A 70 3.72 -18.94 -44.52
N LYS A 71 4.22 -20.15 -44.85
CA LYS A 71 5.40 -20.31 -45.72
C LYS A 71 5.16 -19.67 -47.09
N THR A 72 3.95 -19.85 -47.64
CA THR A 72 3.57 -19.25 -48.91
C THR A 72 3.57 -17.72 -48.82
N ALA A 73 3.00 -17.15 -47.76
CA ALA A 73 3.01 -15.71 -47.52
C ALA A 73 4.44 -15.15 -47.40
N VAL A 74 5.30 -15.78 -46.60
CA VAL A 74 6.70 -15.33 -46.43
C VAL A 74 7.48 -15.41 -47.74
N LYS A 75 7.34 -16.51 -48.50
CA LYS A 75 8.01 -16.66 -49.81
C LYS A 75 7.57 -15.60 -50.82
N LEU A 76 6.28 -15.25 -50.83
CA LEU A 76 5.75 -14.20 -51.70
C LEU A 76 6.29 -12.81 -51.34
N LEU A 77 6.63 -12.57 -50.07
CA LEU A 77 7.02 -11.24 -49.56
C LEU A 77 8.53 -11.09 -49.28
N GLU A 78 9.32 -12.14 -49.51
CA GLU A 78 10.77 -12.11 -49.29
C GLU A 78 11.48 -11.11 -50.21
N THR A 79 11.01 -10.98 -51.45
CA THR A 79 11.54 -10.02 -52.42
C THR A 79 10.47 -9.02 -52.83
N SER A 80 10.87 -7.78 -53.10
CA SER A 80 9.96 -6.73 -53.55
C SER A 80 9.67 -6.86 -55.03
N GLU A 81 8.40 -6.85 -55.43
CA GLU A 81 8.03 -6.69 -56.85
C GLU A 81 8.09 -5.20 -57.27
N LYS A 82 8.29 -4.93 -58.56
CA LYS A 82 8.33 -3.55 -59.09
C LYS A 82 6.95 -2.91 -58.96
N GLY A 83 6.87 -1.78 -58.25
CA GLY A 83 5.62 -1.04 -58.02
C GLY A 83 4.81 -1.52 -56.81
N GLU A 84 5.38 -2.41 -55.99
CA GLU A 84 4.78 -2.85 -54.73
C GLU A 84 4.88 -1.78 -53.63
N ASP A 85 3.83 -1.62 -52.84
CA ASP A 85 3.82 -0.73 -51.69
C ASP A 85 4.60 -1.34 -50.52
N ALA A 86 5.71 -0.69 -50.15
CA ALA A 86 6.59 -1.20 -49.11
C ALA A 86 5.95 -1.24 -47.71
N VAL A 87 4.98 -0.37 -47.44
CA VAL A 87 4.26 -0.29 -46.16
C VAL A 87 3.26 -1.44 -46.06
N ALA A 88 2.51 -1.70 -47.14
CA ALA A 88 1.60 -2.83 -47.25
C ALA A 88 2.35 -4.16 -47.16
N ARG A 89 3.47 -4.31 -47.87
CA ARG A 89 4.31 -5.51 -47.74
C ARG A 89 4.80 -5.72 -46.31
N ALA A 90 5.32 -4.67 -45.67
CA ALA A 90 5.82 -4.76 -44.29
C ALA A 90 4.72 -5.18 -43.32
N TYR A 91 3.51 -4.62 -43.47
CA TYR A 91 2.36 -4.99 -42.65
C TYR A 91 1.99 -6.47 -42.80
N VAL A 92 1.83 -6.96 -44.04
CA VAL A 92 1.41 -8.35 -44.28
C VAL A 92 2.50 -9.34 -43.86
N LEU A 93 3.78 -9.04 -44.13
CA LEU A 93 4.89 -9.88 -43.68
C LEU A 93 4.97 -9.91 -42.14
N GLY A 94 4.80 -8.77 -41.48
CA GLY A 94 4.74 -8.69 -40.03
C GLY A 94 3.61 -9.55 -39.45
N SER A 95 2.41 -9.47 -40.03
CA SER A 95 1.26 -10.30 -39.63
C SER A 95 1.53 -11.80 -39.81
N ALA A 96 2.16 -12.20 -40.92
CA ALA A 96 2.55 -13.60 -41.15
C ALA A 96 3.55 -14.09 -40.11
N LEU A 97 4.59 -13.31 -39.81
CA LEU A 97 5.59 -13.63 -38.80
C LEU A 97 5.00 -13.65 -37.38
N SER A 98 4.04 -12.78 -37.07
CA SER A 98 3.30 -12.84 -35.80
C SER A 98 2.54 -14.16 -35.64
N LEU A 99 1.90 -14.68 -36.70
CA LEU A 99 1.22 -15.97 -36.66
C LEU A 99 2.18 -17.16 -36.56
N TRP A 100 3.42 -17.01 -37.05
CA TRP A 100 4.47 -18.02 -36.87
C TRP A 100 4.82 -18.26 -35.40
N MET A 101 4.78 -17.22 -34.56
CA MET A 101 5.04 -17.37 -33.12
C MET A 101 4.04 -18.31 -32.41
N ASN A 102 2.82 -18.44 -32.95
CA ASN A 102 1.79 -19.32 -32.40
C ASN A 102 1.92 -20.77 -32.90
N GLN A 103 2.82 -21.05 -33.85
CA GLN A 103 2.95 -22.39 -34.43
C GLN A 103 3.79 -23.31 -33.54
N PRO A 104 3.39 -24.59 -33.42
CA PRO A 104 4.09 -25.54 -32.56
C PRO A 104 5.53 -25.77 -33.03
N GLY A 105 6.48 -25.74 -32.08
CA GLY A 105 7.89 -26.08 -32.33
C GLY A 105 8.73 -25.01 -33.03
N VAL A 106 8.19 -23.81 -33.30
CA VAL A 106 8.92 -22.75 -34.00
C VAL A 106 9.77 -21.90 -33.05
N GLY A 107 9.24 -21.54 -31.88
CA GLY A 107 9.93 -20.68 -30.91
C GLY A 107 10.18 -19.26 -31.43
N PHE A 108 11.09 -18.52 -30.79
CA PHE A 108 11.41 -17.13 -31.14
C PHE A 108 12.65 -16.97 -32.04
N THR A 109 13.45 -18.02 -32.18
CA THR A 109 14.67 -18.03 -33.01
C THR A 109 14.71 -19.23 -33.98
N PRO A 110 13.68 -19.41 -34.83
CA PRO A 110 13.67 -20.49 -35.83
C PRO A 110 14.75 -20.26 -36.89
N THR A 111 15.01 -21.25 -37.74
CA THR A 111 15.77 -21.02 -38.98
C THR A 111 14.92 -20.24 -39.99
N ARG A 112 15.57 -19.50 -40.88
CA ARG A 112 14.92 -18.77 -41.97
C ARG A 112 14.06 -19.68 -42.85
N GLY A 113 14.57 -20.88 -43.16
CA GLY A 113 13.86 -21.88 -43.96
C GLY A 113 12.61 -22.42 -43.26
N THR A 114 12.63 -22.57 -41.94
CA THR A 114 11.45 -23.01 -41.15
C THR A 114 10.24 -22.12 -41.40
N VAL A 115 10.44 -20.80 -41.45
CA VAL A 115 9.35 -19.81 -41.62
C VAL A 115 9.05 -19.46 -43.08
N GLY A 116 9.78 -20.04 -44.04
CA GLY A 116 9.51 -19.89 -45.48
C GLY A 116 10.40 -18.93 -46.25
N PHE A 117 11.47 -18.39 -45.65
CA PHE A 117 12.49 -17.64 -46.39
C PHE A 117 13.34 -18.61 -47.24
N THR A 118 13.66 -18.19 -48.46
CA THR A 118 14.47 -18.95 -49.43
C THR A 118 15.93 -18.50 -49.46
N GLY A 119 16.21 -17.25 -49.10
CA GLY A 119 17.56 -16.73 -48.91
C GLY A 119 18.14 -17.19 -47.58
N SER A 120 19.30 -17.84 -47.62
CA SER A 120 20.06 -18.33 -46.45
C SER A 120 19.20 -19.16 -45.47
N PRO A 121 18.59 -20.27 -45.92
CA PRO A 121 17.57 -20.99 -45.17
C PRO A 121 18.06 -21.54 -43.82
N ASP A 122 19.33 -21.91 -43.70
CA ASP A 122 19.89 -22.49 -42.47
C ASP A 122 20.27 -21.44 -41.42
N SER A 123 20.23 -20.15 -41.75
CA SER A 123 20.58 -19.08 -40.80
C SER A 123 19.47 -18.87 -39.76
N PRO A 124 19.81 -18.55 -38.50
CA PRO A 124 18.82 -18.23 -37.47
C PRO A 124 18.10 -16.92 -37.80
N LEU A 125 16.81 -16.85 -37.41
CA LEU A 125 15.97 -15.68 -37.56
C LEU A 125 15.54 -15.18 -36.18
N ASP A 126 15.88 -13.95 -35.81
CA ASP A 126 15.24 -13.26 -34.67
C ASP A 126 13.81 -12.88 -35.07
N LEU A 127 12.85 -13.76 -34.77
CA LEU A 127 11.46 -13.59 -35.18
C LEU A 127 10.85 -12.34 -34.55
N VAL A 128 11.14 -12.09 -33.27
CA VAL A 128 10.65 -10.95 -32.50
C VAL A 128 11.21 -9.64 -33.06
N GLY A 129 12.53 -9.58 -33.31
CA GLY A 129 13.17 -8.39 -33.88
C GLY A 129 12.70 -8.07 -35.29
N ASN A 130 12.40 -9.08 -36.11
CA ASN A 130 11.86 -8.88 -37.46
C ASN A 130 10.43 -8.33 -37.42
N ILE A 131 9.56 -8.90 -36.58
CA ILE A 131 8.19 -8.39 -36.39
C ILE A 131 8.22 -6.93 -35.94
N ASP A 132 9.07 -6.60 -34.96
CA ASP A 132 9.20 -5.24 -34.46
C ASP A 132 9.68 -4.26 -35.53
N SER A 133 10.69 -4.64 -36.31
CA SER A 133 11.23 -3.81 -37.39
C SER A 133 10.20 -3.57 -38.49
N LEU A 134 9.44 -4.60 -38.89
CA LEU A 134 8.42 -4.50 -39.93
C LEU A 134 7.27 -3.59 -39.50
N PHE A 135 6.75 -3.75 -38.29
CA PHE A 135 5.66 -2.91 -37.82
C PHE A 135 6.11 -1.48 -37.50
N ARG A 136 7.39 -1.23 -37.17
CA ARG A 136 7.92 0.14 -37.10
C ARG A 136 7.89 0.86 -38.44
N ILE A 137 8.14 0.17 -39.55
CA ILE A 137 7.99 0.76 -40.91
C ILE A 137 6.55 1.24 -41.10
N VAL A 138 5.58 0.39 -40.72
CA VAL A 138 4.15 0.71 -40.82
C VAL A 138 3.76 1.88 -39.93
N GLU A 139 4.13 1.83 -38.65
CA GLU A 139 3.79 2.84 -37.65
C GLU A 139 4.45 4.20 -37.95
N THR A 140 5.65 4.20 -38.54
CA THR A 140 6.34 5.43 -38.95
C THR A 140 5.68 6.07 -40.17
N ALA A 141 5.30 5.25 -41.18
CA ALA A 141 4.65 5.75 -42.38
C ALA A 141 3.19 6.15 -42.13
N LYS A 142 2.50 5.46 -41.22
CA LYS A 142 1.08 5.60 -40.93
C LYS A 142 0.83 5.48 -39.41
N PRO A 143 1.00 6.55 -38.62
CA PRO A 143 0.84 6.50 -37.17
C PRO A 143 -0.52 5.97 -36.68
N LEU A 144 -1.59 6.20 -37.46
CA LEU A 144 -2.94 5.70 -37.16
C LEU A 144 -3.04 4.16 -37.16
N CYS A 145 -2.10 3.46 -37.79
CA CYS A 145 -2.08 2.00 -37.82
C CYS A 145 -1.57 1.34 -36.53
N GLY A 146 -1.13 2.12 -35.53
CA GLY A 146 -0.56 1.59 -34.29
C GLY A 146 -1.51 0.68 -33.49
N GLU A 147 -2.82 0.91 -33.53
CA GLU A 147 -3.81 0.03 -32.88
C GLU A 147 -3.98 -1.30 -33.64
N TYR A 148 -3.79 -1.29 -34.96
CA TYR A 148 -3.87 -2.49 -35.81
C TYR A 148 -2.63 -3.36 -35.69
N THR A 149 -1.44 -2.74 -35.63
CA THR A 149 -0.20 -3.49 -35.35
C THR A 149 -0.16 -4.00 -33.92
N ALA A 150 -0.78 -3.30 -32.96
CA ALA A 150 -0.93 -3.78 -31.58
C ALA A 150 -1.66 -5.13 -31.49
N TYR A 151 -2.69 -5.37 -32.32
CA TYR A 151 -3.34 -6.68 -32.42
C TYR A 151 -2.36 -7.80 -32.81
N TRP A 152 -1.45 -7.54 -33.76
CA TRP A 152 -0.47 -8.54 -34.19
C TRP A 152 0.71 -8.69 -33.24
N ARG A 153 1.06 -7.63 -32.51
CA ARG A 153 2.14 -7.63 -31.52
C ARG A 153 1.72 -8.25 -30.19
N ALA A 154 0.54 -7.89 -29.68
CA ALA A 154 0.08 -8.24 -28.33
C ALA A 154 -1.26 -8.98 -28.26
N GLY A 155 -2.06 -8.94 -29.33
CA GLY A 155 -3.33 -9.68 -29.40
C GLY A 155 -3.17 -11.17 -29.71
N GLN A 156 -1.94 -11.64 -29.96
CA GLN A 156 -1.64 -13.03 -30.27
C GLN A 156 -1.40 -13.87 -29.01
N LYS A 157 -1.78 -15.15 -29.06
CA LYS A 157 -1.57 -16.11 -27.97
C LYS A 157 -0.11 -16.17 -27.52
N ALA A 158 0.85 -16.13 -28.44
CA ALA A 158 2.27 -16.15 -28.11
C ALA A 158 2.70 -14.99 -27.19
N TYR A 159 2.14 -13.78 -27.38
CA TYR A 159 2.44 -12.66 -26.48
C TYR A 159 1.90 -12.91 -25.07
N LEU A 160 0.66 -13.39 -24.97
CA LEU A 160 0.06 -13.76 -23.68
C LEU A 160 0.87 -14.87 -23.00
N ASP A 161 1.30 -15.89 -23.73
CA ASP A 161 2.12 -16.98 -23.19
C ASP A 161 3.49 -16.47 -22.69
N VAL A 162 4.10 -15.49 -23.36
CA VAL A 162 5.34 -14.84 -22.90
C VAL A 162 5.09 -14.03 -21.63
N VAL A 163 4.04 -13.21 -21.57
CA VAL A 163 3.71 -12.41 -20.39
C VAL A 163 3.39 -13.31 -19.20
N ASN A 164 2.54 -14.32 -19.38
CA ASN A 164 2.21 -15.30 -18.36
C ASN A 164 3.44 -16.10 -17.93
N GLY A 165 4.31 -16.47 -18.88
CA GLY A 165 5.59 -17.09 -18.58
C GLY A 165 6.49 -16.20 -17.70
N ALA A 166 6.54 -14.90 -17.98
CA ALA A 166 7.28 -13.94 -17.18
C ALA A 166 6.72 -13.81 -15.75
N ILE A 167 5.40 -13.71 -15.62
CA ILE A 167 4.70 -13.60 -14.33
C ILE A 167 4.84 -14.88 -13.51
N ASN A 168 4.65 -16.05 -14.12
CA ASN A 168 4.79 -17.34 -13.45
C ASN A 168 6.23 -17.59 -13.00
N ALA A 169 7.21 -17.28 -13.87
CA ALA A 169 8.62 -17.36 -13.48
C ALA A 169 8.95 -16.39 -12.33
N MET A 170 8.35 -15.20 -12.29
CA MET A 170 8.48 -14.25 -11.19
C MET A 170 7.90 -14.81 -9.88
N ASN A 171 6.69 -15.40 -9.94
CA ASN A 171 6.04 -16.01 -8.77
C ASN A 171 6.81 -17.21 -8.23
N ASP A 172 7.46 -17.97 -9.11
CA ASP A 172 8.36 -19.10 -8.78
C ASP A 172 9.76 -18.66 -8.33
N ASP A 173 10.03 -17.35 -8.21
CA ASP A 173 11.35 -16.77 -7.90
C ASP A 173 12.47 -17.14 -8.91
N LYS A 174 12.10 -17.55 -10.14
CA LYS A 174 13.01 -17.85 -11.26
C LYS A 174 13.35 -16.56 -12.02
N LEU A 175 14.16 -15.71 -11.38
CA LEU A 175 14.41 -14.33 -11.83
C LEU A 175 15.00 -14.23 -13.25
N ASP A 176 15.92 -15.12 -13.63
CA ASP A 176 16.55 -15.10 -14.96
C ASP A 176 15.54 -15.44 -16.07
N SER A 177 14.70 -16.44 -15.83
CA SER A 177 13.61 -16.81 -16.75
C SER A 177 12.58 -15.69 -16.85
N ALA A 178 12.19 -15.11 -15.71
CA ALA A 178 11.25 -13.98 -15.67
C ALA A 178 11.77 -12.78 -16.47
N GLU A 179 13.06 -12.44 -16.29
CA GLU A 179 13.72 -11.39 -17.05
C GLU A 179 13.75 -11.69 -18.55
N SER A 180 14.12 -12.92 -18.93
CA SER A 180 14.17 -13.33 -20.33
C SER A 180 12.81 -13.18 -21.01
N TYR A 181 11.74 -13.73 -20.43
CA TYR A 181 10.39 -13.58 -20.95
C TYR A 181 9.94 -12.11 -20.96
N ALA A 182 10.20 -11.34 -19.91
CA ALA A 182 9.82 -9.94 -19.85
C ALA A 182 10.52 -9.08 -20.91
N ARG A 183 11.80 -9.37 -21.22
CA ARG A 183 12.53 -8.72 -22.33
C ARG A 183 11.89 -9.06 -23.68
N ILE A 184 11.47 -10.30 -23.89
CA ILE A 184 10.75 -10.69 -25.11
C ILE A 184 9.42 -9.94 -25.21
N ALA A 185 8.62 -9.92 -24.13
CA ALA A 185 7.36 -9.19 -24.09
C ALA A 185 7.54 -7.70 -24.43
N ASN A 186 8.55 -7.05 -23.84
CA ASN A 186 8.77 -5.62 -24.05
C ASN A 186 9.25 -5.30 -25.47
N ARG A 187 10.00 -6.20 -26.12
CA ARG A 187 10.38 -6.07 -27.54
C ARG A 187 9.18 -6.27 -28.48
N LEU A 188 8.33 -7.25 -28.19
CA LEU A 188 7.12 -7.50 -28.99
C LEU A 188 6.18 -6.31 -28.94
N TYR A 189 5.90 -5.82 -27.72
CA TYR A 189 4.95 -4.72 -27.51
C TYR A 189 5.31 -3.88 -26.27
N SER A 190 6.12 -2.84 -26.48
CA SER A 190 6.56 -1.91 -25.43
C SER A 190 5.47 -0.97 -24.91
N ARG A 191 4.36 -0.82 -25.64
CA ARG A 191 3.18 -0.05 -25.18
C ARG A 191 2.41 -0.78 -24.07
N SER A 192 2.59 -2.09 -23.90
CA SER A 192 2.02 -2.81 -22.75
C SER A 192 2.92 -2.63 -21.52
N PRO A 193 2.32 -2.44 -20.33
CA PRO A 193 3.10 -2.24 -19.12
C PRO A 193 3.71 -3.54 -18.56
N TYR A 194 3.22 -4.71 -18.95
CA TYR A 194 3.56 -5.98 -18.28
C TYR A 194 5.05 -6.36 -18.37
N GLY A 195 5.68 -6.16 -19.53
CA GLY A 195 7.12 -6.46 -19.68
C GLY A 195 7.98 -5.61 -18.75
N SER A 196 7.75 -4.29 -18.75
CA SER A 196 8.47 -3.36 -17.87
C SER A 196 8.13 -3.59 -16.39
N MET A 197 6.88 -3.91 -16.06
CA MET A 197 6.46 -4.27 -14.70
C MET A 197 7.28 -5.45 -14.15
N VAL A 198 7.37 -6.55 -14.91
CA VAL A 198 8.13 -7.74 -14.47
C VAL A 198 9.62 -7.43 -14.36
N LEU A 199 10.20 -6.68 -15.31
CA LEU A 199 11.61 -6.24 -15.22
C LEU A 199 11.89 -5.41 -13.96
N GLY A 200 10.98 -4.52 -13.59
CA GLY A 200 11.08 -3.75 -12.34
C GLY A 200 11.02 -4.65 -11.11
N ASN A 201 10.13 -5.63 -11.11
CA ASN A 201 10.02 -6.61 -10.02
C ASN A 201 11.28 -7.50 -9.91
N VAL A 202 11.89 -7.91 -11.04
CA VAL A 202 13.17 -8.65 -11.07
C VAL A 202 14.27 -7.79 -10.45
N ALA A 203 14.39 -6.54 -10.90
CA ALA A 203 15.40 -5.62 -10.38
C ALA A 203 15.23 -5.40 -8.87
N SER A 204 14.00 -5.22 -8.40
CA SER A 204 13.69 -5.09 -6.97
C SER A 204 14.10 -6.33 -6.17
N LYS A 205 13.81 -7.54 -6.66
CA LYS A 205 14.22 -8.81 -6.02
C LYS A 205 15.74 -8.96 -5.96
N ARG A 206 16.45 -8.48 -6.98
CA ARG A 206 17.92 -8.39 -7.01
C ARG A 206 18.48 -7.20 -6.22
N LYS A 207 17.65 -6.46 -5.48
CA LYS A 207 18.04 -5.28 -4.69
C LYS A 207 18.61 -4.12 -5.51
N ASP A 208 18.32 -4.07 -6.81
CA ASP A 208 18.66 -2.95 -7.68
C ASP A 208 17.47 -1.99 -7.76
N SER A 209 17.31 -1.17 -6.70
CA SER A 209 16.17 -0.25 -6.58
C SER A 209 16.18 0.84 -7.66
N ALA A 210 17.36 1.23 -8.18
CA ALA A 210 17.45 2.23 -9.23
C ALA A 210 16.83 1.72 -10.53
N LYS A 211 17.22 0.52 -10.99
CA LYS A 211 16.60 -0.10 -12.17
C LYS A 211 15.14 -0.47 -11.93
N ALA A 212 14.78 -0.87 -10.72
CA ALA A 212 13.39 -1.17 -10.39
C ALA A 212 12.49 0.05 -10.63
N ILE A 213 12.90 1.22 -10.12
CA ILE A 213 12.18 2.48 -10.31
C ILE A 213 12.13 2.87 -11.79
N GLU A 214 13.23 2.73 -12.54
CA GLU A 214 13.26 3.02 -13.97
C GLU A 214 12.20 2.20 -14.73
N TYR A 215 12.20 0.88 -14.55
CA TYR A 215 11.26 -0.02 -15.21
C TYR A 215 9.81 0.19 -14.76
N TRP A 216 9.56 0.38 -13.45
CA TRP A 216 8.21 0.68 -12.96
C TRP A 216 7.70 2.03 -13.48
N THR A 217 8.58 3.02 -13.67
CA THR A 217 8.21 4.32 -14.25
C THR A 217 7.75 4.15 -15.69
N VAL A 218 8.50 3.36 -16.49
CA VAL A 218 8.10 3.01 -17.86
C VAL A 218 6.75 2.28 -17.86
N ALA A 219 6.56 1.30 -16.96
CA ALA A 219 5.30 0.56 -16.86
C ALA A 219 4.11 1.46 -16.46
N ALA A 220 4.29 2.36 -15.49
CA ALA A 220 3.26 3.30 -15.06
C ALA A 220 2.87 4.28 -16.19
N ALA A 221 3.84 4.77 -16.96
CA ALA A 221 3.61 5.66 -18.09
C ALA A 221 2.90 4.95 -19.26
N SER A 222 3.26 3.70 -19.56
CA SER A 222 2.54 2.88 -20.54
C SER A 222 1.09 2.62 -20.10
N ALA A 223 0.89 2.31 -18.81
CA ALA A 223 -0.43 2.08 -18.22
C ALA A 223 -1.30 3.35 -18.12
N GLU A 224 -0.75 4.56 -18.29
CA GLU A 224 -1.53 5.80 -18.34
C GLU A 224 -2.48 5.85 -19.53
N ARG A 225 -2.01 5.31 -20.65
CA ARG A 225 -2.59 5.53 -21.97
C ARG A 225 -3.83 4.67 -22.21
N ASP A 226 -4.04 3.67 -21.37
CA ASP A 226 -5.16 2.74 -21.46
C ASP A 226 -5.75 2.48 -20.07
N SER A 227 -7.05 2.80 -19.93
CA SER A 227 -7.80 2.60 -18.69
C SER A 227 -7.91 1.14 -18.24
N SER A 228 -7.68 0.17 -19.13
CA SER A 228 -7.64 -1.25 -18.78
C SER A 228 -6.46 -1.59 -17.85
N TYR A 229 -5.41 -0.78 -17.83
CA TYR A 229 -4.21 -0.99 -17.01
C TYR A 229 -4.17 -0.18 -15.71
N ARG A 230 -5.31 0.35 -15.24
CA ARG A 230 -5.36 1.17 -14.01
C ARG A 230 -4.80 0.45 -12.78
N ASP A 231 -5.04 -0.85 -12.64
CA ASP A 231 -4.50 -1.63 -11.52
C ASP A 231 -2.98 -1.76 -11.58
N VAL A 232 -2.44 -2.03 -12.77
CA VAL A 232 -0.99 -2.04 -12.99
C VAL A 232 -0.41 -0.67 -12.67
N ARG A 233 -1.03 0.43 -13.14
CA ARG A 233 -0.57 1.80 -12.84
C ARG A 233 -0.54 2.07 -11.33
N ARG A 234 -1.60 1.72 -10.60
CA ARG A 234 -1.64 1.86 -9.13
C ARG A 234 -0.50 1.10 -8.46
N GLN A 235 -0.30 -0.15 -8.85
CA GLN A 235 0.75 -0.98 -8.29
C GLN A 235 2.14 -0.40 -8.55
N MET A 236 2.42 0.06 -9.78
CA MET A 236 3.73 0.64 -10.13
C MET A 236 3.99 1.92 -9.35
N LEU A 237 3.01 2.82 -9.24
CA LEU A 237 3.14 4.05 -8.47
C LEU A 237 3.34 3.79 -6.97
N ALA A 238 2.63 2.81 -6.41
CA ALA A 238 2.84 2.38 -5.02
C ALA A 238 4.26 1.84 -4.79
N ASN A 239 4.76 1.01 -5.70
CA ASN A 239 6.12 0.45 -5.64
C ASN A 239 7.20 1.53 -5.75
N ILE A 240 7.03 2.48 -6.69
CA ILE A 240 7.94 3.63 -6.87
C ILE A 240 7.97 4.46 -5.58
N GLY A 241 6.81 4.82 -5.04
CA GLY A 241 6.72 5.60 -3.80
C GLY A 241 7.39 4.90 -2.62
N ALA A 242 7.18 3.59 -2.49
CA ALA A 242 7.78 2.79 -1.43
C ALA A 242 9.31 2.69 -1.56
N ALA A 243 9.82 2.50 -2.79
CA ALA A 243 11.25 2.44 -3.05
C ALA A 243 11.95 3.77 -2.73
N TYR A 244 11.33 4.90 -3.08
CA TYR A 244 11.85 6.21 -2.72
C TYR A 244 11.79 6.50 -1.22
N LEU A 245 10.74 6.06 -0.50
CA LEU A 245 10.72 6.16 0.97
C LEU A 245 11.82 5.31 1.63
N ALA A 246 12.11 4.13 1.09
CA ALA A 246 13.22 3.29 1.57
C ALA A 246 14.59 3.95 1.31
N GLN A 247 14.76 4.63 0.18
CA GLN A 247 15.96 5.45 -0.05
C GLN A 247 16.04 6.63 0.92
N ALA A 248 14.91 7.28 1.22
CA ALA A 248 14.87 8.39 2.18
C ALA A 248 15.18 7.94 3.62
N SER A 249 14.81 6.71 4.02
CA SER A 249 15.06 6.20 5.37
C SER A 249 16.53 5.84 5.61
N THR A 250 17.26 5.47 4.55
CA THR A 250 18.68 5.11 4.59
C THR A 250 19.61 6.25 4.19
N GLY A 251 19.10 7.24 3.45
CA GLY A 251 19.84 8.43 3.03
C GLY A 251 19.98 9.50 4.12
N ALA A 252 20.78 10.53 3.81
CA ALA A 252 20.99 11.69 4.67
C ALA A 252 20.97 13.01 3.88
N GLY A 253 20.77 14.13 4.59
CA GLY A 253 20.82 15.47 4.01
C GLY A 253 19.91 15.67 2.80
N ALA A 254 20.46 16.27 1.74
CA ALA A 254 19.71 16.56 0.52
C ALA A 254 19.19 15.30 -0.19
N ALA A 255 19.95 14.20 -0.20
CA ALA A 255 19.53 12.96 -0.86
C ALA A 255 18.26 12.37 -0.21
N LYS A 256 18.18 12.40 1.12
CA LYS A 256 16.98 11.99 1.87
C LYS A 256 15.76 12.84 1.50
N ILE A 257 15.94 14.17 1.42
CA ILE A 257 14.86 15.09 1.09
C ILE A 257 14.40 14.88 -0.36
N THR A 258 15.32 14.73 -1.31
CA THR A 258 15.00 14.47 -2.72
C THR A 258 14.22 13.16 -2.88
N ALA A 259 14.69 12.07 -2.27
CA ALA A 259 13.99 10.79 -2.30
C ALA A 259 12.59 10.91 -1.68
N ALA A 260 12.44 11.61 -0.55
CA ALA A 260 11.13 11.82 0.06
C ALA A 260 10.17 12.64 -0.85
N ARG A 261 10.67 13.65 -1.58
CA ARG A 261 9.86 14.39 -2.56
C ARG A 261 9.43 13.51 -3.74
N GLN A 262 10.32 12.65 -4.24
CA GLN A 262 9.99 11.70 -5.30
C GLN A 262 8.95 10.68 -4.84
N ALA A 263 9.03 10.23 -3.59
CA ALA A 263 8.00 9.39 -3.00
C ALA A 263 6.64 10.11 -2.92
N ALA A 264 6.62 11.35 -2.45
CA ALA A 264 5.40 12.15 -2.39
C ALA A 264 4.74 12.28 -3.77
N GLN A 265 5.53 12.61 -4.80
CA GLN A 265 5.03 12.71 -6.18
C GLN A 265 4.41 11.39 -6.68
N ALA A 266 5.03 10.25 -6.39
CA ALA A 266 4.51 8.95 -6.80
C ALA A 266 3.16 8.64 -6.11
N TYR A 267 3.02 8.97 -4.81
CA TYR A 267 1.76 8.79 -4.09
C TYR A 267 0.67 9.79 -4.52
N GLU A 268 1.02 11.03 -4.87
CA GLU A 268 0.07 11.96 -5.49
C GLU A 268 -0.47 11.41 -6.81
N GLN A 269 0.41 10.90 -7.67
CA GLN A 269 0.01 10.26 -8.93
C GLN A 269 -0.85 9.01 -8.69
N LEU A 270 -0.54 8.21 -7.67
CA LEU A 270 -1.33 7.03 -7.28
C LEU A 270 -2.77 7.42 -6.92
N LEU A 271 -2.91 8.44 -6.07
CA LEU A 271 -4.21 8.94 -5.61
C LEU A 271 -5.00 9.61 -6.74
N ALA A 272 -4.32 10.14 -7.75
CA ALA A 272 -4.95 10.72 -8.95
C ALA A 272 -5.44 9.67 -9.97
N VAL A 273 -5.08 8.38 -9.83
CA VAL A 273 -5.57 7.34 -10.75
C VAL A 273 -7.09 7.15 -10.56
N PRO A 274 -7.91 7.23 -11.63
CA PRO A 274 -9.35 7.05 -11.51
C PRO A 274 -9.73 5.68 -10.90
N GLY A 275 -10.64 5.72 -9.93
CA GLY A 275 -11.10 4.53 -9.21
C GLY A 275 -10.14 4.03 -8.13
N THR A 276 -9.13 4.81 -7.72
CA THR A 276 -8.31 4.48 -6.55
C THR A 276 -9.16 4.50 -5.28
N THR A 277 -9.36 3.33 -4.68
CA THR A 277 -10.14 3.09 -3.45
C THR A 277 -9.43 2.08 -2.56
N GLY A 278 -10.03 1.76 -1.40
CA GLY A 278 -9.55 0.72 -0.49
C GLY A 278 -8.10 0.92 -0.03
N SER A 279 -7.32 -0.16 -0.03
CA SER A 279 -5.95 -0.17 0.51
C SER A 279 -5.01 0.79 -0.22
N TYR A 280 -5.12 0.95 -1.54
CA TYR A 280 -4.32 1.91 -2.29
C TYR A 280 -4.63 3.35 -1.90
N MET A 281 -5.90 3.67 -1.68
CA MET A 281 -6.31 5.02 -1.27
C MET A 281 -5.83 5.35 0.15
N TYR A 282 -6.05 4.43 1.10
CA TYR A 282 -5.63 4.60 2.50
C TYR A 282 -4.10 4.66 2.63
N ALA A 283 -3.39 3.63 2.12
CA ALA A 283 -1.94 3.58 2.19
C ALA A 283 -1.30 4.72 1.40
N GLY A 284 -1.87 5.08 0.23
CA GLY A 284 -1.40 6.21 -0.57
C GLY A 284 -1.46 7.53 0.18
N ARG A 285 -2.58 7.85 0.86
CA ARG A 285 -2.70 9.07 1.68
C ARG A 285 -1.71 9.07 2.85
N GLN A 286 -1.65 7.97 3.59
CA GLN A 286 -0.74 7.86 4.73
C GLN A 286 0.72 8.05 4.31
N GLN A 287 1.14 7.37 3.24
CA GLN A 287 2.53 7.42 2.79
C GLN A 287 2.88 8.73 2.09
N LEU A 288 1.92 9.37 1.40
CA LEU A 288 2.07 10.75 0.93
C LEU A 288 2.38 11.68 2.10
N GLN A 289 1.56 11.66 3.14
CA GLN A 289 1.76 12.50 4.33
C GLN A 289 3.09 12.24 5.01
N ASN A 290 3.49 10.97 5.17
CA ASN A 290 4.80 10.59 5.68
C ASN A 290 5.94 11.16 4.82
N ALA A 291 5.86 10.98 3.50
CA ALA A 291 6.84 11.49 2.54
C ALA A 291 6.99 13.02 2.63
N LEU A 292 5.88 13.75 2.73
CA LEU A 292 5.87 15.21 2.88
C LEU A 292 6.51 15.67 4.19
N LEU A 293 6.24 14.97 5.31
CA LEU A 293 6.89 15.25 6.60
C LEU A 293 8.40 14.99 6.53
N VAL A 294 8.83 13.89 5.92
CA VAL A 294 10.26 13.56 5.75
C VAL A 294 10.96 14.56 4.83
N ALA A 295 10.28 15.03 3.78
CA ALA A 295 10.77 16.05 2.86
C ALA A 295 10.82 17.46 3.49
N GLY A 296 10.15 17.67 4.63
CA GLY A 296 9.97 18.99 5.24
C GLY A 296 9.04 19.91 4.45
N ASP A 297 8.22 19.38 3.53
CA ASP A 297 7.24 20.17 2.78
C ASP A 297 5.96 20.37 3.59
N THR A 298 6.07 21.25 4.59
CA THR A 298 4.97 21.62 5.48
C THR A 298 3.77 22.17 4.72
N ALA A 299 4.00 22.89 3.61
CA ALA A 299 2.92 23.51 2.84
C ALA A 299 2.07 22.45 2.11
N ALA A 300 2.72 21.51 1.44
CA ALA A 300 2.03 20.38 0.81
C ALA A 300 1.38 19.47 1.87
N PHE A 301 2.06 19.22 2.99
CA PHE A 301 1.46 18.45 4.09
C PHE A 301 0.16 19.09 4.58
N VAL A 302 0.17 20.41 4.78
CA VAL A 302 -1.03 21.17 5.17
C VAL A 302 -2.16 21.04 4.15
N ARG A 303 -1.86 21.16 2.85
CA ARG A 303 -2.85 20.97 1.78
C ARG A 303 -3.44 19.56 1.79
N SER A 304 -2.63 18.54 2.09
CA SER A 304 -3.04 17.13 2.02
C SER A 304 -4.18 16.76 2.96
N TYR A 305 -4.36 17.48 4.09
CA TYR A 305 -5.43 17.22 5.05
C TYR A 305 -6.55 18.27 5.06
N GLN A 306 -6.51 19.32 4.23
CA GLN A 306 -7.58 20.33 4.21
C GLN A 306 -8.93 19.71 3.85
N VAL A 307 -8.97 18.87 2.81
CA VAL A 307 -10.20 18.18 2.39
C VAL A 307 -10.74 17.22 3.48
N LEU A 308 -9.85 16.66 4.31
CA LEU A 308 -10.24 15.83 5.46
C LEU A 308 -10.93 16.65 6.56
N LEU A 309 -10.51 17.90 6.77
CA LEU A 309 -11.16 18.82 7.70
C LEU A 309 -12.54 19.26 7.21
N GLU A 310 -12.69 19.47 5.90
CA GLU A 310 -13.95 19.93 5.29
C GLU A 310 -15.02 18.81 5.21
N HIS A 311 -14.59 17.55 5.09
CA HIS A 311 -15.47 16.41 4.85
C HIS A 311 -15.13 15.21 5.73
N ALA A 312 -14.88 15.44 7.02
CA ALA A 312 -14.39 14.41 7.95
C ALA A 312 -15.23 13.12 8.01
N ASP A 313 -16.55 13.22 7.84
CA ASP A 313 -17.48 12.09 7.85
C ASP A 313 -17.30 11.12 6.67
N LYS A 314 -16.61 11.54 5.61
CA LYS A 314 -16.33 10.73 4.42
C LYS A 314 -15.01 9.94 4.52
N TYR A 315 -14.24 10.14 5.57
CA TYR A 315 -12.93 9.50 5.75
C TYR A 315 -12.94 8.54 6.93
N GLU A 316 -12.08 7.53 6.86
CA GLU A 316 -11.85 6.63 7.98
C GLU A 316 -11.19 7.39 9.14
N TYR A 317 -11.46 7.00 10.38
CA TYR A 317 -10.91 7.71 11.54
C TYR A 317 -9.37 7.67 11.55
N GLN A 318 -8.76 6.64 10.96
CA GLN A 318 -7.31 6.48 10.82
C GLN A 318 -6.70 7.53 9.88
N ASP A 319 -7.38 7.89 8.78
CA ASP A 319 -6.93 8.97 7.87
C ASP A 319 -6.87 10.30 8.63
N LEU A 320 -7.92 10.59 9.42
CA LEU A 320 -8.02 11.79 10.26
C LEU A 320 -6.94 11.78 11.36
N LEU A 321 -6.76 10.64 12.03
CA LEU A 321 -5.81 10.47 13.12
C LEU A 321 -4.36 10.66 12.66
N ASN A 322 -3.99 10.06 11.53
CA ASN A 322 -2.65 10.20 10.95
C ASN A 322 -2.35 11.66 10.59
N SER A 323 -3.34 12.35 9.99
CA SER A 323 -3.25 13.77 9.67
C SER A 323 -3.09 14.62 10.93
N ALA A 324 -3.86 14.32 11.99
CA ALA A 324 -3.82 15.02 13.26
C ALA A 324 -2.44 14.93 13.93
N VAL A 325 -1.86 13.72 13.95
CA VAL A 325 -0.52 13.47 14.50
C VAL A 325 0.54 14.24 13.70
N GLY A 326 0.46 14.25 12.38
CA GLY A 326 1.40 15.03 11.56
C GLY A 326 1.25 16.54 11.77
N ALA A 327 0.02 17.06 11.87
CA ALA A 327 -0.22 18.48 12.20
C ALA A 327 0.35 18.83 13.59
N PHE A 328 0.16 17.96 14.58
CA PHE A 328 0.73 18.13 15.91
C PHE A 328 2.27 18.19 15.87
N ARG A 329 2.92 17.27 15.13
CA ARG A 329 4.39 17.24 14.97
C ARG A 329 4.95 18.51 14.33
N LEU A 330 4.18 19.14 13.45
CA LEU A 330 4.51 20.42 12.82
C LEU A 330 4.14 21.64 13.68
N ASN A 331 3.75 21.43 14.95
CA ASN A 331 3.29 22.47 15.86
C ASN A 331 2.06 23.26 15.35
N ARG A 332 1.29 22.66 14.43
CA ARG A 332 0.02 23.21 13.91
C ARG A 332 -1.11 22.83 14.87
N LEU A 333 -0.99 23.25 16.13
CA LEU A 333 -1.81 22.75 17.24
C LEU A 333 -3.31 22.96 17.04
N ALA A 334 -3.73 24.08 16.43
CA ALA A 334 -5.14 24.34 16.13
C ALA A 334 -5.71 23.37 15.07
N ASP A 335 -4.94 23.05 14.03
CA ASP A 335 -5.35 22.06 13.02
C ASP A 335 -5.36 20.65 13.62
N ALA A 336 -4.34 20.32 14.43
CA ALA A 336 -4.27 19.04 15.13
C ALA A 336 -5.48 18.82 16.04
N ALA A 337 -5.88 19.85 16.82
CA ALA A 337 -7.05 19.78 17.67
C ALA A 337 -8.31 19.48 16.86
N ARG A 338 -8.57 20.23 15.77
CA ARG A 338 -9.72 19.99 14.89
C ARG A 338 -9.70 18.59 14.28
N LEU A 339 -8.55 18.12 13.80
CA LEU A 339 -8.42 16.79 13.22
C LEU A 339 -8.67 15.68 14.25
N PHE A 340 -8.16 15.80 15.48
CA PHE A 340 -8.46 14.82 16.55
C PHE A 340 -9.93 14.87 16.97
N GLU A 341 -10.56 16.04 16.99
CA GLU A 341 -12.01 16.16 17.24
C GLU A 341 -12.80 15.44 16.15
N SER A 342 -12.46 15.65 14.88
CA SER A 342 -13.02 14.91 13.76
C SER A 342 -12.78 13.40 13.88
N THR A 343 -11.58 12.96 14.30
CA THR A 343 -11.31 11.55 14.59
C THR A 343 -12.27 11.00 15.64
N LEU A 344 -12.53 11.74 16.73
CA LEU A 344 -13.43 11.32 17.79
C LEU A 344 -14.92 11.37 17.40
N ALA A 345 -15.28 12.20 16.41
CA ALA A 345 -16.62 12.19 15.82
C ALA A 345 -16.87 10.94 14.94
N VAL A 346 -15.83 10.46 14.25
CA VAL A 346 -15.91 9.21 13.47
C VAL A 346 -15.80 7.98 14.39
N ASN A 347 -14.79 7.94 15.26
CA ASN A 347 -14.57 6.90 16.25
C ASN A 347 -14.46 7.47 17.69
N PRO A 348 -15.55 7.46 18.47
CA PRO A 348 -15.59 7.97 19.83
C PRO A 348 -14.69 7.24 20.85
N TYR A 349 -14.14 6.08 20.48
CA TYR A 349 -13.37 5.19 21.37
C TYR A 349 -11.88 5.16 21.05
N SER A 350 -11.39 6.02 20.15
CA SER A 350 -9.97 6.12 19.85
C SER A 350 -9.20 6.65 21.06
N ARG A 351 -8.50 5.74 21.76
CA ARG A 351 -7.61 6.07 22.90
C ARG A 351 -6.52 7.06 22.49
N ASP A 352 -5.93 6.85 21.31
CA ASP A 352 -4.91 7.72 20.76
C ASP A 352 -5.43 9.13 20.49
N ALA A 353 -6.63 9.27 19.92
CA ALA A 353 -7.21 10.58 19.69
C ALA A 353 -7.60 11.28 20.99
N LEU A 354 -8.14 10.56 21.99
CA LEU A 354 -8.43 11.12 23.32
C LEU A 354 -7.15 11.63 24.00
N PHE A 355 -6.10 10.82 24.03
CA PHE A 355 -4.81 11.17 24.63
C PHE A 355 -4.19 12.38 23.91
N ASN A 356 -4.08 12.31 22.58
CA ASN A 356 -3.40 13.35 21.82
C ASN A 356 -4.20 14.65 21.74
N LEU A 357 -5.53 14.61 21.71
CA LEU A 357 -6.36 15.82 21.83
C LEU A 357 -6.19 16.48 23.20
N ALA A 358 -6.20 15.70 24.28
CA ALA A 358 -5.95 16.23 25.62
C ALA A 358 -4.57 16.90 25.72
N VAL A 359 -3.52 16.26 25.19
CA VAL A 359 -2.17 16.86 25.12
C VAL A 359 -2.18 18.13 24.25
N THR A 360 -2.85 18.12 23.10
CA THR A 360 -2.95 19.26 22.20
C THR A 360 -3.65 20.44 22.87
N TYR A 361 -4.74 20.19 23.61
CA TYR A 361 -5.44 21.23 24.35
C TYR A 361 -4.64 21.80 25.51
N LEU A 362 -3.85 20.99 26.21
CA LEU A 362 -2.89 21.50 27.20
C LEU A 362 -1.83 22.39 26.56
N SER A 363 -1.35 22.04 25.36
CA SER A 363 -0.38 22.87 24.61
C SER A 363 -0.98 24.16 24.06
N LEU A 364 -2.30 24.18 23.81
CA LEU A 364 -3.06 25.37 23.42
C LEU A 364 -3.58 26.18 24.62
N GLU A 365 -3.28 25.75 25.85
CA GLU A 365 -3.80 26.31 27.11
C GLU A 365 -5.34 26.31 27.23
N GLN A 366 -6.03 25.50 26.42
CA GLN A 366 -7.49 25.27 26.48
C GLN A 366 -7.83 24.23 27.56
N ASN A 367 -7.41 24.51 28.79
CA ASN A 367 -7.42 23.55 29.90
C ASN A 367 -8.83 23.08 30.28
N ASP A 368 -9.83 23.94 30.10
CA ASP A 368 -11.26 23.68 30.33
C ASP A 368 -11.81 22.50 29.52
N LYS A 369 -11.26 22.26 28.33
CA LYS A 369 -11.66 21.14 27.45
C LYS A 369 -11.02 19.80 27.81
N VAL A 370 -9.98 19.78 28.65
CA VAL A 370 -9.13 18.59 28.85
C VAL A 370 -9.77 17.58 29.80
N ALA A 371 -10.40 18.04 30.89
CA ALA A 371 -11.00 17.18 31.91
C ALA A 371 -11.93 16.08 31.35
N PRO A 372 -12.93 16.37 30.49
CA PRO A 372 -13.80 15.33 29.94
C PRO A 372 -13.05 14.29 29.08
N LEU A 373 -11.97 14.69 28.40
CA LEU A 373 -11.19 13.79 27.55
C LEU A 373 -10.39 12.79 28.40
N VAL A 374 -9.68 13.28 29.42
CA VAL A 374 -8.87 12.41 30.29
C VAL A 374 -9.74 11.49 31.14
N THR A 375 -10.93 11.93 31.57
CA THR A 375 -11.90 11.07 32.26
C THR A 375 -12.37 9.93 31.36
N ARG A 376 -12.73 10.23 30.10
CA ARG A 376 -13.10 9.19 29.12
C ARG A 376 -11.94 8.24 28.82
N LEU A 377 -10.74 8.78 28.65
CA LEU A 377 -9.54 7.99 28.38
C LEU A 377 -9.26 6.98 29.50
N VAL A 378 -9.28 7.42 30.75
CA VAL A 378 -9.09 6.53 31.90
C VAL A 378 -10.23 5.51 32.04
N ALA A 379 -11.47 5.87 31.69
CA ALA A 379 -12.58 4.93 31.71
C ALA A 379 -12.44 3.83 30.64
N LEU A 380 -11.89 4.15 29.47
CA LEU A 380 -11.62 3.19 28.40
C LEU A 380 -10.34 2.38 28.62
N ASP A 381 -9.37 2.96 29.29
CA ASP A 381 -8.05 2.38 29.52
C ASP A 381 -7.59 2.55 30.99
N PRO A 382 -8.29 1.85 31.92
CA PRO A 382 -8.07 1.99 33.37
C PRO A 382 -6.78 1.35 33.86
N GLY A 383 -6.12 0.53 33.04
CA GLY A 383 -4.87 -0.15 33.37
C GLY A 383 -3.65 0.55 32.79
N ASN A 384 -3.75 1.77 32.27
CA ASN A 384 -2.60 2.50 31.74
C ASN A 384 -2.22 3.67 32.65
N PRO A 385 -1.10 3.60 33.37
CA PRO A 385 -0.67 4.63 34.33
C PRO A 385 -0.44 6.01 33.69
N GLU A 386 -0.07 6.08 32.42
CA GLU A 386 0.15 7.35 31.71
C GLU A 386 -1.14 8.16 31.59
N ASN A 387 -2.29 7.49 31.43
CA ASN A 387 -3.58 8.18 31.35
C ASN A 387 -3.92 8.91 32.65
N PHE A 388 -3.56 8.32 33.80
CA PHE A 388 -3.71 8.95 35.11
C PHE A 388 -2.74 10.11 35.31
N ARG A 389 -1.50 10.00 34.82
CA ARG A 389 -0.53 11.12 34.85
C ARG A 389 -0.99 12.28 33.98
N LEU A 390 -1.53 12.00 32.80
CA LEU A 390 -2.12 13.02 31.94
C LEU A 390 -3.34 13.68 32.61
N ALA A 391 -4.20 12.90 33.27
CA ALA A 391 -5.30 13.43 34.06
C ALA A 391 -4.81 14.35 35.18
N ALA A 392 -3.84 13.92 35.98
CA ALA A 392 -3.25 14.76 37.03
C ALA A 392 -2.68 16.07 36.47
N ARG A 393 -1.94 16.00 35.35
CA ARG A 393 -1.43 17.20 34.65
C ARG A 393 -2.56 18.13 34.20
N ALA A 394 -3.68 17.59 33.71
CA ALA A 394 -4.82 18.38 33.28
C ALA A 394 -5.48 19.13 34.45
N TYR A 395 -5.74 18.44 35.56
CA TYR A 395 -6.32 19.07 36.76
C TYR A 395 -5.38 20.08 37.40
N LEU A 396 -4.06 19.86 37.34
CA LEU A 396 -3.07 20.83 37.79
C LEU A 396 -3.12 22.12 36.96
N ALA A 397 -3.22 21.98 35.63
CA ALA A 397 -3.32 23.13 34.72
C ALA A 397 -4.62 23.91 34.94
N LEU A 398 -5.75 23.20 35.15
CA LEU A 398 -7.02 23.81 35.54
C LEU A 398 -6.92 24.56 36.88
N GLY A 399 -6.29 23.94 37.89
CA GLY A 399 -6.10 24.53 39.21
C GLY A 399 -5.34 25.85 39.17
N LYS A 400 -4.29 25.94 38.34
CA LYS A 400 -3.51 27.18 38.12
C LYS A 400 -4.34 28.35 37.57
N ALA A 401 -5.41 28.06 36.83
CA ALA A 401 -6.29 29.07 36.26
C ALA A 401 -7.45 29.49 37.20
N LYS A 402 -7.60 28.83 38.35
CA LYS A 402 -8.65 29.11 39.35
C LYS A 402 -8.05 29.72 40.61
N LYS A 403 -8.92 30.26 41.48
CA LYS A 403 -8.55 30.83 42.79
C LYS A 403 -9.47 30.31 43.88
N GLY A 404 -9.06 30.45 45.15
CA GLY A 404 -9.85 30.09 46.31
C GLY A 404 -10.14 28.59 46.41
N SER A 405 -11.31 28.24 46.96
CA SER A 405 -11.73 26.84 47.18
C SER A 405 -11.77 25.99 45.90
N ALA A 406 -12.05 26.60 44.75
CA ALA A 406 -12.03 25.91 43.46
C ALA A 406 -10.60 25.45 43.08
N ALA A 407 -9.57 26.25 43.38
CA ALA A 407 -8.18 25.85 43.15
C ALA A 407 -7.78 24.69 44.07
N SER A 408 -8.17 24.75 45.35
CA SER A 408 -7.91 23.66 46.31
C SER A 408 -8.55 22.35 45.86
N SER A 409 -9.82 22.36 45.45
CA SER A 409 -10.52 21.16 44.96
C SER A 409 -9.87 20.53 43.72
N LEU A 410 -9.33 21.37 42.80
CA LEU A 410 -8.61 20.90 41.62
C LEU A 410 -7.22 20.35 41.96
N ASN A 411 -6.55 20.90 42.98
CA ASN A 411 -5.30 20.35 43.51
C ASN A 411 -5.53 18.99 44.20
N ASP A 412 -6.61 18.83 44.95
CA ASP A 412 -7.01 17.54 45.52
C ASP A 412 -7.29 16.52 44.42
N SER A 413 -7.99 16.94 43.36
CA SER A 413 -8.23 16.10 42.16
C SER A 413 -6.92 15.70 41.47
N THR A 414 -5.97 16.63 41.36
CA THR A 414 -4.63 16.37 40.81
C THR A 414 -3.93 15.26 41.59
N LEU A 415 -3.90 15.38 42.92
CA LEU A 415 -3.28 14.38 43.78
C LEU A 415 -4.00 13.04 43.69
N ALA A 416 -5.34 13.03 43.68
CA ALA A 416 -6.14 11.82 43.56
C ALA A 416 -5.84 11.03 42.27
N TRP A 417 -5.78 11.71 41.11
CA TRP A 417 -5.41 11.08 39.85
C TRP A 417 -3.97 10.54 39.87
N PHE A 418 -3.03 11.34 40.37
CA PHE A 418 -1.62 10.94 40.46
C PHE A 418 -1.43 9.70 41.34
N VAL A 419 -2.02 9.69 42.54
CA VAL A 419 -1.96 8.57 43.48
C VAL A 419 -2.61 7.33 42.87
N ARG A 420 -3.76 7.46 42.21
CA ARG A 420 -4.45 6.32 41.59
C ARG A 420 -3.61 5.66 40.50
N GLY A 421 -2.96 6.44 39.64
CA GLY A 421 -2.06 5.90 38.59
C GLY A 421 -0.82 5.21 39.14
N ASN A 422 -0.22 5.76 40.20
CA ASN A 422 0.96 5.15 40.82
C ASN A 422 0.64 3.88 41.61
N LYS A 423 -0.60 3.73 42.10
CA LYS A 423 -1.08 2.54 42.81
C LYS A 423 -1.60 1.43 41.90
N LEU A 424 -1.58 1.61 40.57
CA LEU A 424 -2.03 0.55 39.66
C LEU A 424 -1.13 -0.69 39.79
N PRO A 425 -1.67 -1.87 40.12
CA PRO A 425 -0.88 -3.10 40.27
C PRO A 425 -0.46 -3.70 38.94
N VAL A 426 -1.00 -3.20 37.82
CA VAL A 426 -0.70 -3.65 36.47
C VAL A 426 -0.60 -2.47 35.51
N GLU A 427 0.07 -2.69 34.39
CA GLU A 427 0.02 -1.83 33.21
C GLU A 427 -0.42 -2.64 32.00
N VAL A 428 -1.46 -2.18 31.31
CA VAL A 428 -1.98 -2.82 30.10
C VAL A 428 -1.59 -1.95 28.90
N SER A 429 -1.08 -2.60 27.86
CA SER A 429 -0.77 -1.97 26.58
C SER A 429 -1.39 -2.78 25.45
N PHE A 430 -1.93 -2.10 24.45
CA PHE A 430 -2.60 -2.73 23.32
C PHE A 430 -1.74 -2.67 22.07
N THR A 431 -1.74 -3.76 21.31
CA THR A 431 -1.03 -3.87 20.03
C THR A 431 -1.95 -4.24 18.88
N GLU A 432 -3.18 -4.67 19.18
CA GLU A 432 -4.13 -5.11 18.17
C GLU A 432 -5.57 -4.75 18.55
N PHE A 433 -6.30 -4.24 17.57
CA PHE A 433 -7.76 -4.21 17.55
C PHE A 433 -8.23 -4.43 16.11
N THR A 434 -8.75 -5.62 15.86
CA THR A 434 -9.17 -6.07 14.52
C THR A 434 -10.68 -6.35 14.55
N PRO A 435 -11.53 -5.36 14.24
CA PRO A 435 -12.97 -5.59 14.13
C PRO A 435 -13.29 -6.42 12.88
N GLY A 436 -14.17 -7.41 13.02
CA GLY A 436 -14.58 -8.31 11.95
C GLY A 436 -16.10 -8.49 11.89
N GLU A 437 -16.56 -9.24 10.89
CA GLU A 437 -18.00 -9.40 10.62
C GLU A 437 -18.74 -10.20 11.70
N LYS A 438 -18.01 -10.98 12.50
CA LYS A 438 -18.56 -11.86 13.55
C LYS A 438 -17.88 -11.72 14.90
N THR A 439 -16.62 -11.30 14.90
CA THR A 439 -15.82 -11.13 16.10
C THR A 439 -14.92 -9.92 15.98
N ALA A 440 -14.48 -9.41 17.13
CA ALA A 440 -13.37 -8.46 17.23
C ALA A 440 -12.22 -9.13 17.97
N VAL A 441 -11.01 -9.05 17.41
CA VAL A 441 -9.78 -9.53 18.07
C VAL A 441 -9.12 -8.35 18.76
N ILE A 442 -8.80 -8.52 20.04
CA ILE A 442 -8.08 -7.53 20.85
C ILE A 442 -6.84 -8.21 21.41
N GLY A 443 -5.68 -7.58 21.23
CA GLY A 443 -4.39 -8.14 21.63
C GLY A 443 -3.48 -7.10 22.28
N GLY A 444 -2.64 -7.57 23.19
CA GLY A 444 -1.75 -6.69 23.93
C GLY A 444 -0.85 -7.40 24.93
N THR A 445 -0.29 -6.61 25.85
CA THR A 445 0.54 -7.06 26.95
C THR A 445 0.05 -6.51 28.27
N VAL A 446 0.12 -7.32 29.32
CA VAL A 446 -0.03 -6.87 30.71
C VAL A 446 1.31 -6.98 31.40
N LYS A 447 1.75 -5.91 32.05
CA LYS A 447 2.92 -5.88 32.93
C LYS A 447 2.45 -5.86 34.38
N ASP A 448 3.03 -6.70 35.22
CA ASP A 448 2.84 -6.62 36.67
C ASP A 448 3.66 -5.45 37.25
N ARG A 449 2.98 -4.58 37.99
CA ARG A 449 3.55 -3.38 38.61
C ARG A 449 3.44 -3.40 40.14
N ARG A 450 3.16 -4.54 40.77
CA ARG A 450 2.94 -4.62 42.23
C ARG A 450 4.14 -4.12 43.05
N LEU A 451 5.37 -4.44 42.61
CA LEU A 451 6.59 -3.89 43.21
C LEU A 451 6.67 -2.37 43.08
N GLU A 452 6.51 -1.85 41.86
CA GLU A 452 6.54 -0.41 41.58
C GLU A 452 5.44 0.34 42.36
N SER A 453 4.24 -0.23 42.46
CA SER A 453 3.12 0.39 43.19
C SER A 453 3.35 0.40 44.70
N ALA A 454 4.06 -0.60 45.24
CA ALA A 454 4.37 -0.70 46.65
C ALA A 454 5.42 0.33 47.09
N GLU A 455 6.40 0.61 46.24
CA GLU A 455 7.40 1.67 46.46
C GLU A 455 6.78 3.07 46.48
N ASN A 456 5.64 3.24 45.81
CA ASN A 456 4.90 4.50 45.73
C ASN A 456 3.83 4.66 46.83
N GLU A 457 3.73 3.72 47.78
CA GLU A 457 2.93 3.95 48.99
C GLU A 457 3.64 4.98 49.89
N PRO A 458 2.92 5.96 50.47
CA PRO A 458 3.53 6.83 51.46
C PRO A 458 4.06 5.96 52.62
N LEU A 459 5.35 6.11 52.96
CA LEU A 459 5.85 5.66 54.26
C LEU A 459 4.92 6.28 55.32
N ALA A 460 4.30 5.44 56.16
CA ALA A 460 3.46 5.90 57.25
C ALA A 460 4.17 7.00 58.04
N SER A 461 3.46 8.07 58.40
CA SER A 461 4.00 9.22 59.14
C SER A 461 4.95 8.80 60.27
N PRO A 462 6.05 9.54 60.53
CA PRO A 462 7.01 9.19 61.56
C PRO A 462 6.44 9.53 62.94
N THR A 463 5.52 8.71 63.45
CA THR A 463 5.24 8.68 64.87
C THR A 463 6.20 7.71 65.54
N ALA A 464 6.99 8.27 66.46
CA ALA A 464 7.97 7.65 67.33
C ALA A 464 9.38 7.39 66.73
N LYS A 465 10.38 7.88 67.46
CA LYS A 465 11.81 7.62 67.31
C LYS A 465 12.06 6.10 67.24
N GLY A 466 12.13 5.57 66.04
CA GLY A 466 12.43 4.16 65.77
C GLY A 466 13.22 4.06 64.47
N LYS A 467 14.29 3.26 64.50
CA LYS A 467 15.21 2.99 63.38
C LYS A 467 14.45 2.86 62.05
N ALA A 468 15.01 3.42 60.98
CA ALA A 468 14.58 3.16 59.61
C ALA A 468 14.40 1.65 59.41
N VAL A 469 13.15 1.20 59.39
CA VAL A 469 12.82 -0.16 58.99
C VAL A 469 13.15 -0.21 57.51
N LYS A 470 14.26 -0.87 57.15
CA LYS A 470 14.48 -1.30 55.77
C LYS A 470 13.19 -2.00 55.36
N ALA A 471 12.49 -1.46 54.37
CA ALA A 471 11.32 -2.11 53.79
C ALA A 471 11.74 -3.56 53.49
N SER A 472 11.18 -4.52 54.23
CA SER A 472 11.34 -5.93 53.87
C SER A 472 10.92 -6.02 52.41
N ALA A 473 11.75 -6.65 51.57
CA ALA A 473 11.44 -6.80 50.16
C ALA A 473 10.07 -7.48 50.04
N ARG A 474 9.02 -6.69 49.75
CA ARG A 474 7.66 -7.21 49.59
C ARG A 474 7.72 -8.21 48.44
N SER A 475 7.69 -9.49 48.77
CA SER A 475 7.63 -10.56 47.79
C SER A 475 6.17 -10.76 47.44
N TYR A 476 5.82 -10.57 46.18
CA TYR A 476 4.48 -10.84 45.66
C TYR A 476 4.52 -12.17 44.90
N PRO A 477 3.64 -13.14 45.20
CA PRO A 477 3.59 -14.38 44.44
C PRO A 477 3.15 -14.10 42.99
N PRO A 478 3.57 -14.92 42.01
CA PRO A 478 3.06 -14.83 40.66
C PRO A 478 1.53 -14.92 40.64
N MET A 479 0.87 -14.00 39.96
CA MET A 479 -0.60 -13.96 39.89
C MET A 479 -1.06 -13.71 38.45
N PRO A 480 -2.08 -14.45 37.96
CA PRO A 480 -2.67 -14.16 36.67
C PRO A 480 -3.45 -12.85 36.74
N VAL A 481 -3.59 -12.17 35.61
CA VAL A 481 -4.43 -10.97 35.49
C VAL A 481 -5.64 -11.31 34.65
N ILE A 482 -6.82 -11.00 35.17
CA ILE A 482 -8.10 -11.22 34.49
C ILE A 482 -8.52 -9.90 33.83
N LEU A 483 -8.82 -9.96 32.54
CA LEU A 483 -9.30 -8.83 31.75
C LEU A 483 -10.63 -9.20 31.12
N THR A 484 -11.67 -8.43 31.42
CA THR A 484 -12.98 -8.56 30.78
C THR A 484 -13.17 -7.43 29.78
N PHE A 485 -13.38 -7.79 28.52
CA PHE A 485 -13.56 -6.89 27.40
C PHE A 485 -15.02 -6.82 26.99
N GLU A 486 -15.46 -5.63 26.61
CA GLU A 486 -16.76 -5.37 26.00
C GLU A 486 -16.52 -4.65 24.67
N ALA A 487 -16.95 -5.27 23.57
CA ALA A 487 -16.94 -4.67 22.24
C ALA A 487 -18.12 -3.70 22.10
N LEU A 488 -17.88 -2.54 21.50
CA LEU A 488 -18.82 -1.42 21.47
C LEU A 488 -19.15 -1.03 20.03
N ASP A 489 -20.42 -0.72 19.77
CA ASP A 489 -20.81 0.04 18.56
C ASP A 489 -20.48 1.53 18.72
N LYS A 490 -20.78 2.34 17.69
CA LYS A 490 -20.54 3.78 17.72
C LYS A 490 -21.30 4.50 18.85
N ALA A 491 -22.50 4.04 19.21
CA ALA A 491 -23.33 4.62 20.27
C ALA A 491 -22.89 4.19 21.69
N GLY A 492 -22.05 3.17 21.80
CA GLY A 492 -21.57 2.63 23.07
C GLY A 492 -22.36 1.44 23.59
N THR A 493 -23.25 0.89 22.75
CA THR A 493 -23.95 -0.36 23.03
C THR A 493 -22.94 -1.50 23.08
N VAL A 494 -23.05 -2.36 24.09
CA VAL A 494 -22.22 -3.56 24.18
C VAL A 494 -22.72 -4.59 23.16
N LEU A 495 -21.89 -4.89 22.17
CA LEU A 495 -22.16 -5.87 21.13
C LEU A 495 -21.87 -7.31 21.60
N GLY A 496 -20.92 -7.44 22.52
CA GLY A 496 -20.57 -8.69 23.17
C GLY A 496 -19.41 -8.50 24.12
N SER A 497 -19.11 -9.55 24.89
CA SER A 497 -18.06 -9.55 25.88
C SER A 497 -17.27 -10.84 25.88
N ALA A 498 -16.02 -10.76 26.32
CA ALA A 498 -15.17 -11.93 26.55
C ALA A 498 -14.16 -11.62 27.65
N THR A 499 -13.73 -12.66 28.36
CA THR A 499 -12.72 -12.55 29.39
C THR A 499 -11.50 -13.35 28.99
N VAL A 500 -10.31 -12.80 29.26
CA VAL A 500 -9.03 -13.48 29.11
C VAL A 500 -8.29 -13.42 30.44
N THR A 501 -7.64 -14.52 30.77
CA THR A 501 -6.77 -14.66 31.94
C THR A 501 -5.36 -14.86 31.43
N THR A 502 -4.42 -14.01 31.86
CA THR A 502 -3.01 -14.18 31.49
C THR A 502 -2.42 -15.40 32.21
N GLU A 503 -1.26 -15.86 31.76
CA GLU A 503 -0.40 -16.68 32.61
C GLU A 503 -0.05 -15.93 33.92
N ALA A 504 0.32 -16.69 34.96
CA ALA A 504 0.70 -16.11 36.24
C ALA A 504 1.96 -15.22 36.09
N LEU A 505 1.82 -13.94 36.39
CA LEU A 505 2.87 -12.95 36.22
C LEU A 505 3.70 -12.80 37.49
N THR A 506 4.99 -13.13 37.39
CA THR A 506 5.98 -12.72 38.39
C THR A 506 6.07 -11.18 38.40
N PRO A 507 6.24 -10.54 39.57
CA PRO A 507 6.28 -9.09 39.66
C PRO A 507 7.33 -8.45 38.74
N GLY A 508 6.96 -7.38 38.05
CA GLY A 508 7.80 -6.69 37.07
C GLY A 508 7.89 -7.37 35.69
N LYS A 509 7.31 -8.56 35.51
CA LYS A 509 7.26 -9.26 34.20
C LYS A 509 6.00 -8.91 33.42
N SER A 510 5.99 -9.29 32.15
CA SER A 510 4.86 -9.05 31.24
C SER A 510 4.37 -10.36 30.61
N ALA A 511 3.06 -10.47 30.39
CA ALA A 511 2.43 -11.55 29.65
C ALA A 511 1.67 -10.96 28.46
N ARG A 512 1.66 -11.68 27.34
CA ARG A 512 0.79 -11.35 26.21
C ARG A 512 -0.60 -11.89 26.46
N PHE A 513 -1.59 -11.23 25.89
CA PHE A 513 -2.95 -11.74 25.81
C PHE A 513 -3.53 -11.46 24.43
N THR A 514 -4.44 -12.34 24.02
CA THR A 514 -5.31 -12.15 22.86
C THR A 514 -6.69 -12.64 23.27
N VAL A 515 -7.72 -11.88 22.92
CA VAL A 515 -9.11 -12.24 23.17
C VAL A 515 -9.93 -12.01 21.91
N THR A 516 -10.85 -12.92 21.66
CA THR A 516 -11.81 -12.83 20.56
C THR A 516 -13.19 -12.58 21.16
N VAL A 517 -13.75 -11.40 20.90
CA VAL A 517 -15.05 -10.98 21.41
C VAL A 517 -16.11 -11.18 20.32
N PRO A 518 -17.18 -11.97 20.55
CA PRO A 518 -18.31 -12.03 19.62
C PRO A 518 -18.91 -10.64 19.41
N SER A 519 -18.86 -10.12 18.18
CA SER A 519 -19.36 -8.78 17.84
C SER A 519 -19.36 -8.58 16.33
N VAL A 520 -20.33 -7.83 15.83
CA VAL A 520 -20.39 -7.46 14.40
C VAL A 520 -19.85 -6.06 14.25
N MET A 521 -18.73 -5.88 13.54
CA MET A 521 -18.19 -4.57 13.15
C MET A 521 -18.04 -3.59 14.33
N ALA A 522 -17.43 -4.05 15.43
CA ALA A 522 -17.21 -3.20 16.61
C ALA A 522 -16.43 -1.92 16.26
N THR A 523 -16.90 -0.77 16.74
CA THR A 523 -16.24 0.54 16.55
C THR A 523 -15.12 0.76 17.57
N GLY A 524 -15.25 0.14 18.75
CA GLY A 524 -14.25 0.21 19.81
C GLY A 524 -14.47 -0.86 20.87
N TYR A 525 -13.73 -0.74 21.96
CA TYR A 525 -13.88 -1.63 23.11
C TYR A 525 -13.54 -0.88 24.40
N ARG A 526 -14.09 -1.37 25.51
CA ARG A 526 -13.65 -1.03 26.86
C ARG A 526 -13.31 -2.31 27.61
N TYR A 527 -12.57 -2.18 28.71
CA TYR A 527 -12.23 -3.33 29.53
C TYR A 527 -12.21 -2.98 31.01
N ARG A 528 -12.33 -4.02 31.84
CA ARG A 528 -12.18 -3.93 33.30
C ARG A 528 -11.12 -4.93 33.75
N LEU A 529 -10.36 -4.52 34.75
CA LEU A 529 -9.46 -5.40 35.49
C LEU A 529 -10.30 -6.23 36.47
N GLY A 530 -10.19 -7.55 36.39
CA GLY A 530 -10.76 -8.46 37.39
C GLY A 530 -9.92 -8.44 38.67
N SER A 531 -10.58 -8.77 39.79
CA SER A 531 -9.97 -8.97 41.10
C SER A 531 -9.32 -10.32 41.24
#